data_AF-A0A8B2PNV7-F1
#
_entry.id   AF-A0A8B2PNV7-F1
#
_cell.length_a   1.000
_cell.length_b   1.000
_cell.length_c   1.000
_cell.angle_alpha   90.00
_cell.angle_beta   90.00
_cell.angle_gamma   90.00
#
_symmetry.space_group_name_H-M   'P 1'
#
loop_
_entity.id
_entity.type
_entity.pdbx_description
1 polymer ?
#
loop_
_entity_poly.entity_id
_entity_poly.type
_entity_poly.pdbx_seq_one_letter_code
_entity_poly.pdbx_strand_id
1 'polypeptide(L)'
;MLVACGETKTAANDDPCAQVSAMMEGRQESPPFKSLTGEQAMMGETPLPDSWESRQSTLGGACRVNAMRGFFGGDTSIYTYSCTMFEAGTTDEEADGKLAEAAYQKAVNQITTCLGDGWTAEIETESSDHPVYHKTTFEPVEPEEQTGDFRAYPLYVEKSFTPFFGRTRGTTPGWKVTVQAQKQVEGTGE
;
A
#
# COMPACT_ATOMS: atom_id res chain seq x y z
N MET A 1 -17.70 -9.27 -38.46
CA MET A 1 -17.73 -9.70 -37.04
C MET A 1 -16.44 -9.24 -36.41
N LEU A 2 -16.53 -8.34 -35.43
CA LEU A 2 -15.40 -7.86 -34.62
C LEU A 2 -15.12 -8.86 -33.51
N VAL A 3 -13.87 -9.29 -33.37
CA VAL A 3 -13.33 -9.79 -32.09
C VAL A 3 -11.95 -9.15 -31.95
N ALA A 4 -11.88 -8.16 -31.07
CA ALA A 4 -10.66 -7.60 -30.53
C ALA A 4 -10.71 -7.80 -29.00
N CYS A 5 -9.53 -7.75 -28.38
CA CYS A 5 -9.26 -7.81 -26.93
C CYS A 5 -9.08 -9.23 -26.35
N GLY A 6 -7.93 -9.84 -26.68
CA GLY A 6 -7.25 -10.70 -25.72
C GLY A 6 -6.40 -9.82 -24.82
N GLU A 7 -6.93 -9.42 -23.66
CA GLU A 7 -6.09 -8.94 -22.57
C GLU A 7 -5.26 -10.13 -22.08
N THR A 8 -3.97 -10.09 -22.37
CA THR A 8 -2.98 -10.95 -21.72
C THR A 8 -2.87 -10.48 -20.27
N LYS A 9 -3.74 -11.00 -19.41
CA LYS A 9 -3.55 -10.96 -17.96
C LYS A 9 -2.32 -11.82 -17.68
N THR A 10 -1.18 -11.16 -17.47
CA THR A 10 0.06 -11.83 -17.07
C THR A 10 -0.26 -12.77 -15.91
N ALA A 11 0.14 -14.03 -16.02
CA ALA A 11 -0.13 -15.05 -15.01
C ALA A 11 0.23 -14.49 -13.63
N ALA A 12 -0.72 -14.54 -12.69
CA ALA A 12 -0.48 -14.19 -11.31
C ALA A 12 0.69 -15.04 -10.84
N ASN A 13 1.79 -14.39 -10.42
CA ASN A 13 2.85 -15.11 -9.76
C ASN A 13 2.30 -15.49 -8.39
N ASP A 14 1.78 -16.71 -8.23
CA ASP A 14 1.12 -17.16 -7.00
C ASP A 14 2.09 -17.30 -5.81
N ASP A 15 3.40 -17.13 -6.03
CA ASP A 15 4.40 -17.12 -4.97
C ASP A 15 4.37 -15.79 -4.19
N PRO A 16 3.98 -15.80 -2.89
CA PRO A 16 3.95 -14.60 -2.06
C PRO A 16 5.30 -13.90 -1.96
N CYS A 17 6.42 -14.65 -1.95
CA CYS A 17 7.73 -14.04 -1.81
C CYS A 17 8.18 -13.36 -3.09
N ALA A 18 7.93 -13.95 -4.26
CA ALA A 18 8.18 -13.27 -5.52
C ALA A 18 7.34 -11.98 -5.66
N GLN A 19 6.11 -11.96 -5.15
CA GLN A 19 5.29 -10.73 -5.13
C GLN A 19 5.85 -9.66 -4.19
N VAL A 20 6.32 -10.04 -2.99
CA VAL A 20 6.99 -9.11 -2.06
C VAL A 20 8.29 -8.61 -2.69
N SER A 21 9.11 -9.48 -3.28
CA SER A 21 10.32 -9.08 -4.00
C SER A 21 10.02 -8.08 -5.12
N ALA A 22 9.02 -8.33 -5.97
CA ALA A 22 8.65 -7.42 -7.04
C ALA A 22 8.21 -6.03 -6.52
N MET A 23 7.48 -5.97 -5.40
CA MET A 23 7.14 -4.71 -4.74
C MET A 23 8.38 -3.96 -4.26
N MET A 24 9.33 -4.68 -3.66
CA MET A 24 10.55 -4.09 -3.10
C MET A 24 11.55 -3.67 -4.18
N GLU A 25 11.68 -4.44 -5.26
CA GLU A 25 12.45 -4.08 -6.46
C GLU A 25 11.82 -2.86 -7.16
N GLY A 26 10.50 -2.86 -7.33
CA GLY A 26 9.75 -1.73 -7.87
C GLY A 26 10.03 -0.43 -7.11
N ARG A 27 10.20 -0.51 -5.79
CA ARG A 27 10.51 0.65 -4.94
C ARG A 27 11.82 1.34 -5.32
N GLN A 28 12.78 0.62 -5.92
CA GLN A 28 14.10 1.14 -6.29
C GLN A 28 14.15 1.66 -7.74
N GLU A 29 13.04 1.60 -8.47
CA GLU A 29 12.97 2.08 -9.86
C GLU A 29 12.98 3.62 -9.95
N SER A 30 13.22 4.13 -11.16
CA SER A 30 13.11 5.55 -11.49
C SER A 30 12.16 5.79 -12.67
N PRO A 31 10.96 6.39 -12.45
CA PRO A 31 10.33 6.63 -11.15
C PRO A 31 10.00 5.33 -10.39
N PRO A 32 9.83 5.37 -9.05
CA PRO A 32 9.48 4.19 -8.27
C PRO A 32 8.17 3.53 -8.73
N PHE A 33 8.15 2.21 -8.67
CA PHE A 33 7.04 1.31 -9.01
C PHE A 33 6.58 1.33 -10.48
N LYS A 34 7.37 1.91 -11.39
CA LYS A 34 7.04 2.04 -12.82
C LYS A 34 6.65 0.71 -13.48
N SER A 35 7.33 -0.40 -13.14
CA SER A 35 7.03 -1.72 -13.69
C SER A 35 5.68 -2.28 -13.22
N LEU A 36 5.22 -1.85 -12.04
CA LEU A 36 3.95 -2.25 -11.45
C LEU A 36 2.80 -1.35 -11.92
N THR A 37 3.08 -0.12 -12.36
CA THR A 37 2.09 0.84 -12.84
C THR A 37 1.31 0.35 -14.06
N GLY A 38 -0.02 0.31 -13.94
CA GLY A 38 -0.97 -0.04 -14.99
C GLY A 38 -1.70 1.17 -15.56
N GLU A 39 -3.01 1.04 -15.69
CA GLU A 39 -3.88 2.09 -16.20
C GLU A 39 -4.09 3.19 -15.16
N GLN A 40 -4.42 4.40 -15.62
CA GLN A 40 -4.74 5.49 -14.71
C GLN A 40 -5.97 5.15 -13.87
N ALA A 41 -5.89 5.38 -12.56
CA ALA A 41 -7.00 5.14 -11.66
C ALA A 41 -8.14 6.13 -11.97
N MET A 42 -9.38 5.66 -11.85
CA MET A 42 -10.57 6.44 -12.22
C MET A 42 -11.45 6.68 -11.00
N MET A 43 -12.04 7.87 -10.90
CA MET A 43 -13.15 8.18 -10.01
C MET A 43 -14.40 8.43 -10.87
N GLY A 44 -15.19 7.37 -11.04
CA GLY A 44 -16.24 7.35 -12.06
C GLY A 44 -15.61 7.48 -13.46
N GLU A 45 -15.97 8.53 -14.19
CA GLU A 45 -15.41 8.81 -15.52
C GLU A 45 -14.21 9.76 -15.49
N THR A 46 -13.86 10.29 -14.31
CA THR A 46 -12.76 11.26 -14.17
C THR A 46 -11.45 10.54 -13.84
N PRO A 47 -10.38 10.73 -14.63
CA PRO A 47 -9.07 10.20 -14.28
C PRO A 47 -8.53 10.88 -13.03
N LEU A 48 -8.00 10.08 -12.10
CA LEU A 48 -7.30 10.57 -10.92
C LEU A 48 -5.87 10.92 -11.31
N PRO A 49 -5.44 12.18 -11.16
CA PRO A 49 -4.04 12.54 -11.41
C PRO A 49 -3.15 11.79 -10.43
N ASP A 50 -2.00 11.36 -10.93
CA ASP A 50 -0.94 10.74 -10.13
C ASP A 50 -1.36 9.49 -9.36
N SER A 51 -2.32 8.76 -9.91
CA SER A 51 -2.86 7.53 -9.35
C SER A 51 -3.10 6.53 -10.47
N TRP A 52 -2.64 5.29 -10.27
CA TRP A 52 -2.69 4.23 -11.28
C TRP A 52 -3.03 2.89 -10.64
N GLU A 53 -3.92 2.14 -11.26
CA GLU A 53 -4.13 0.73 -10.90
C GLU A 53 -2.86 -0.07 -11.19
N SER A 54 -2.50 -0.99 -10.29
CA SER A 54 -1.36 -1.86 -10.53
C SER A 54 -1.71 -2.94 -11.55
N ARG A 55 -0.72 -3.33 -12.37
CA ARG A 55 -0.82 -4.51 -13.24
C ARG A 55 -0.74 -5.83 -12.47
N GLN A 56 -0.35 -5.77 -11.19
CA GLN A 56 -0.13 -6.93 -10.35
C GLN A 56 -0.86 -6.77 -9.01
N SER A 57 -1.40 -7.88 -8.51
CA SER A 57 -1.82 -8.00 -7.12
C SER A 57 -0.64 -8.46 -6.26
N THR A 58 -0.61 -8.02 -5.01
CA THR A 58 0.39 -8.46 -4.03
C THR A 58 -0.35 -9.05 -2.83
N LEU A 59 0.06 -10.25 -2.42
CA LEU A 59 -0.55 -11.05 -1.35
C LEU A 59 -2.07 -11.28 -1.51
N GLY A 60 -2.53 -11.28 -2.76
CA GLY A 60 -3.95 -11.44 -3.11
C GLY A 60 -4.79 -10.16 -3.02
N GLY A 61 -4.20 -9.02 -2.65
CA GLY A 61 -4.89 -7.73 -2.62
C GLY A 61 -4.75 -6.95 -3.93
N ALA A 62 -5.79 -6.16 -4.24
CA ALA A 62 -5.74 -5.20 -5.35
C ALA A 62 -4.84 -4.01 -4.97
N CYS A 63 -3.95 -3.63 -5.88
CA CYS A 63 -2.90 -2.67 -5.61
C CYS A 63 -3.02 -1.43 -6.49
N ARG A 64 -2.56 -0.29 -5.97
CA ARG A 64 -2.53 1.00 -6.65
C ARG A 64 -1.18 1.66 -6.42
N VAL A 65 -0.65 2.28 -7.47
CA VAL A 65 0.52 3.17 -7.41
C VAL A 65 0.00 4.60 -7.29
N ASN A 66 0.56 5.40 -6.37
CA ASN A 66 0.29 6.83 -6.30
C ASN A 66 1.59 7.62 -6.25
N ALA A 67 1.60 8.83 -6.80
CA ALA A 67 2.69 9.78 -6.65
C ALA A 67 2.17 11.07 -5.99
N MET A 68 2.70 11.38 -4.81
CA MET A 68 2.43 12.64 -4.13
C MET A 68 3.60 13.59 -4.42
N ARG A 69 3.43 14.45 -5.42
CA ARG A 69 4.46 15.42 -5.84
C ARG A 69 4.29 16.76 -5.12
N GLY A 70 5.42 17.39 -4.79
CA GLY A 70 5.43 18.73 -4.18
C GLY A 70 4.77 18.81 -2.80
N PHE A 71 4.69 17.68 -2.09
CA PHE A 71 4.07 17.64 -0.77
C PHE A 71 4.93 18.41 0.24
N PHE A 72 4.28 19.09 1.21
CA PHE A 72 4.92 19.99 2.18
C PHE A 72 5.71 21.19 1.60
N GLY A 73 5.45 21.59 0.35
CA GLY A 73 6.08 22.76 -0.26
C GLY A 73 7.56 22.56 -0.62
N GLY A 74 8.02 21.31 -0.67
CA GLY A 74 9.42 20.96 -0.95
C GLY A 74 9.64 20.24 -2.27
N ASP A 75 10.92 20.16 -2.65
CA ASP A 75 11.47 19.39 -3.76
C ASP A 75 11.51 17.89 -3.41
N THR A 76 10.40 17.31 -2.96
CA THR A 76 10.34 15.89 -2.61
C THR A 76 9.03 15.28 -3.08
N SER A 77 9.14 14.13 -3.75
CA SER A 77 7.99 13.35 -4.18
C SER A 77 7.96 12.03 -3.41
N ILE A 78 6.77 11.63 -2.96
CA ILE A 78 6.55 10.34 -2.31
C ILE A 78 5.75 9.45 -3.25
N TYR A 79 6.34 8.33 -3.63
CA TYR A 79 5.67 7.28 -4.38
C TYR A 79 5.19 6.20 -3.42
N THR A 80 3.96 5.73 -3.60
CA THR A 80 3.39 4.66 -2.79
C THR A 80 2.86 3.55 -3.67
N TYR A 81 3.07 2.31 -3.24
CA TYR A 81 2.43 1.13 -3.77
C TYR A 81 1.59 0.52 -2.65
N SER A 82 0.28 0.64 -2.76
CA SER A 82 -0.67 0.34 -1.70
C SER A 82 -1.64 -0.73 -2.15
N CYS A 83 -1.77 -1.80 -1.37
CA CYS A 83 -2.58 -2.96 -1.67
C CYS A 83 -3.61 -3.20 -0.57
N THR A 84 -4.88 -3.31 -0.94
CA THR A 84 -5.97 -3.56 -0.01
C THR A 84 -6.14 -5.07 0.17
N MET A 85 -5.80 -5.58 1.36
CA MET A 85 -5.88 -7.01 1.71
C MET A 85 -7.27 -7.40 2.17
N PHE A 86 -7.96 -6.47 2.82
CA PHE A 86 -9.30 -6.64 3.35
C PHE A 86 -9.99 -5.29 3.46
N GLU A 87 -11.26 -5.25 3.09
CA GLU A 87 -12.13 -4.10 3.27
C GLU A 87 -13.54 -4.61 3.59
N ALA A 88 -14.14 -4.07 4.65
CA ALA A 88 -15.52 -4.34 5.02
C ALA A 88 -16.13 -3.09 5.62
N GLY A 89 -17.45 -2.93 5.47
CA GLY A 89 -18.17 -1.79 6.03
C GLY A 89 -18.30 -1.86 7.56
N THR A 90 -19.26 -1.12 8.11
CA THR A 90 -19.51 -1.06 9.56
C THR A 90 -20.67 -1.96 10.01
N THR A 91 -21.17 -2.85 9.15
CA THR A 91 -22.42 -3.58 9.39
C THR A 91 -22.26 -4.73 10.39
N ASP A 92 -21.15 -5.47 10.33
CA ASP A 92 -20.84 -6.56 11.25
C ASP A 92 -19.43 -6.38 11.83
N GLU A 93 -19.28 -5.35 12.67
CA GLU A 93 -17.98 -4.92 13.21
C GLU A 93 -17.18 -6.06 13.85
N GLU A 94 -17.82 -6.93 14.63
CA GLU A 94 -17.12 -7.99 15.35
C GLU A 94 -16.69 -9.14 14.41
N ALA A 95 -17.58 -9.60 13.53
CA ALA A 95 -17.24 -10.69 12.61
C ALA A 95 -16.20 -10.23 11.59
N ASP A 96 -16.39 -9.05 11.00
CA ASP A 96 -15.45 -8.46 10.03
C ASP A 96 -14.12 -8.11 10.70
N GLY A 97 -14.13 -7.73 11.99
CA GLY A 97 -12.92 -7.49 12.76
C GLY A 97 -12.03 -8.74 12.90
N LYS A 98 -12.63 -9.93 13.03
CA LYS A 98 -11.87 -11.20 13.07
C LYS A 98 -11.27 -11.52 11.70
N LEU A 99 -11.97 -11.21 10.61
CA LEU A 99 -11.47 -11.39 9.25
C LEU A 99 -10.35 -10.40 8.93
N ALA A 100 -10.49 -9.13 9.35
CA ALA A 100 -9.47 -8.12 9.24
C ALA A 100 -8.21 -8.52 10.02
N GLU A 101 -8.35 -9.05 11.24
CA GLU A 101 -7.22 -9.55 12.02
C GLU A 101 -6.52 -10.71 11.30
N ALA A 102 -7.27 -11.68 10.77
CA ALA A 102 -6.69 -12.79 10.03
C ALA A 102 -5.93 -12.32 8.77
N ALA A 103 -6.47 -11.35 8.03
CA ALA A 103 -5.81 -10.76 6.87
C ALA A 103 -4.52 -10.01 7.25
N TYR A 104 -4.56 -9.24 8.35
CA TYR A 104 -3.40 -8.54 8.89
C TYR A 104 -2.28 -9.49 9.27
N GLN A 105 -2.59 -10.50 10.11
CA GLN A 105 -1.59 -11.48 10.56
C GLN A 105 -1.02 -12.28 9.40
N LYS A 106 -1.85 -12.65 8.42
CA LYS A 106 -1.40 -13.33 7.21
C LYS A 106 -0.38 -12.47 6.44
N ALA A 107 -0.70 -11.20 6.19
CA ALA A 107 0.18 -10.29 5.46
C ALA A 107 1.50 -10.05 6.21
N VAL A 108 1.45 -9.79 7.52
CA VAL A 108 2.63 -9.61 8.38
C VAL A 108 3.51 -10.85 8.32
N ASN A 109 2.96 -12.05 8.53
CA ASN A 109 3.73 -13.29 8.53
C ASN A 109 4.39 -13.57 7.17
N GLN A 110 3.67 -13.33 6.06
CA GLN A 110 4.21 -13.49 4.72
C GLN A 110 5.35 -12.51 4.46
N ILE A 111 5.19 -11.23 4.78
CA ILE A 111 6.23 -10.21 4.59
C ILE A 111 7.47 -10.55 5.43
N THR A 112 7.30 -10.85 6.72
CA THR A 112 8.40 -11.25 7.61
C THR A 112 9.18 -12.43 7.04
N THR A 113 8.47 -13.44 6.54
CA THR A 113 9.09 -14.65 5.96
C THR A 113 9.88 -14.32 4.69
N CYS A 114 9.36 -13.42 3.84
CA CYS A 114 9.95 -13.14 2.54
C CYS A 114 11.10 -12.11 2.58
N LEU A 115 11.10 -11.18 3.55
CA LEU A 115 12.17 -10.18 3.70
C LEU A 115 13.43 -10.74 4.38
N GLY A 116 13.28 -11.71 5.27
CA GLY A 116 14.38 -12.33 6.02
C GLY A 116 15.08 -11.38 7.00
N ASP A 117 16.26 -11.79 7.47
CA ASP A 117 16.97 -11.17 8.59
C ASP A 117 17.54 -9.76 8.31
N GLY A 118 17.51 -9.31 7.05
CA GLY A 118 17.94 -7.95 6.67
C GLY A 118 16.95 -6.85 7.05
N TRP A 119 15.81 -7.22 7.62
CA TRP A 119 14.70 -6.33 7.95
C TRP A 119 14.27 -6.50 9.41
N THR A 120 13.92 -5.40 10.06
CA THR A 120 13.28 -5.38 11.38
C THR A 120 11.82 -5.00 11.25
N ALA A 121 11.04 -5.34 12.28
CA ALA A 121 9.62 -5.01 12.36
C ALA A 121 9.30 -4.30 13.67
N GLU A 122 8.59 -3.18 13.60
CA GLU A 122 8.07 -2.43 14.74
C GLU A 122 6.54 -2.46 14.73
N ILE A 123 5.92 -2.62 15.89
CA ILE A 123 4.46 -2.71 16.03
C ILE A 123 3.94 -1.51 16.81
N GLU A 124 2.97 -0.82 16.22
CA GLU A 124 2.19 0.26 16.81
C GLU A 124 0.72 -0.19 16.91
N THR A 125 0.09 -0.02 18.08
CA THR A 125 -1.30 -0.47 18.32
C THR A 125 -2.23 0.66 18.75
N GLU A 126 -1.75 1.90 18.72
CA GLU A 126 -2.50 3.07 19.14
C GLU A 126 -2.55 4.09 18.00
N SER A 127 -3.68 4.78 17.86
CA SER A 127 -3.85 5.89 16.94
C SER A 127 -4.86 6.86 17.53
N SER A 128 -4.64 8.16 17.34
CA SER A 128 -5.63 9.18 17.69
C SER A 128 -6.85 9.17 16.77
N ASP A 129 -6.69 8.60 15.57
CA ASP A 129 -7.63 8.75 14.47
C ASP A 129 -8.56 7.54 14.32
N HIS A 130 -8.17 6.41 14.90
CA HIS A 130 -8.89 5.13 14.83
C HIS A 130 -9.07 4.52 16.21
N PRO A 131 -10.31 4.10 16.59
CA PRO A 131 -10.54 3.37 17.83
C PRO A 131 -9.89 1.98 17.85
N VAL A 132 -9.67 1.37 16.68
CA VAL A 132 -8.88 0.14 16.55
C VAL A 132 -7.80 0.40 15.51
N TYR A 133 -6.55 0.21 15.89
CA TYR A 133 -5.39 0.44 15.05
C TYR A 133 -4.29 -0.57 15.34
N HIS A 134 -3.72 -1.15 14.29
CA HIS A 134 -2.50 -1.95 14.37
C HIS A 134 -1.68 -1.66 13.13
N LYS A 135 -0.40 -1.34 13.30
CA LYS A 135 0.54 -1.17 12.21
C LYS A 135 1.83 -1.92 12.52
N THR A 136 2.25 -2.76 11.59
CA THR A 136 3.58 -3.35 11.61
C THR A 136 4.39 -2.69 10.51
N THR A 137 5.39 -1.90 10.91
CA THR A 137 6.33 -1.23 10.02
C THR A 137 7.55 -2.11 9.84
N PHE A 138 8.01 -2.26 8.59
CA PHE A 138 9.21 -3.00 8.23
C PHE A 138 10.28 -2.04 7.73
N GLU A 139 11.46 -2.12 8.34
CA GLU A 139 12.61 -1.27 8.00
C GLU A 139 13.86 -2.11 7.78
N PRO A 140 14.75 -1.74 6.86
CA PRO A 140 16.01 -2.44 6.70
C PRO A 140 16.89 -2.20 7.93
N VAL A 141 17.65 -3.22 8.33
CA VAL A 141 18.59 -3.14 9.47
C VAL A 141 19.61 -2.02 9.25
N GLU A 142 20.06 -1.84 8.01
CA GLU A 142 20.81 -0.67 7.56
C GLU A 142 19.81 0.34 6.98
N PRO A 143 19.55 1.46 7.69
CA PRO A 143 18.52 2.41 7.27
C PRO A 143 18.85 3.03 5.92
N GLU A 144 17.82 3.16 5.07
CA GLU A 144 17.94 3.94 3.83
C GLU A 144 18.06 5.44 4.15
N GLU A 145 18.85 6.16 3.36
CA GLU A 145 18.81 7.63 3.36
C GLU A 145 17.41 8.10 2.98
N GLN A 146 16.88 9.04 3.77
CA GLN A 146 15.58 9.67 3.56
C GLN A 146 15.81 11.10 3.08
N THR A 147 14.92 11.58 2.22
CA THR A 147 15.01 12.92 1.64
C THR A 147 13.88 13.78 2.19
N GLY A 148 14.23 14.99 2.66
CA GLY A 148 13.27 15.94 3.22
C GLY A 148 12.98 15.70 4.70
N ASP A 149 12.05 16.50 5.25
CA ASP A 149 11.76 16.54 6.69
C ASP A 149 10.73 15.49 7.14
N PHE A 150 10.12 14.77 6.19
CA PHE A 150 9.13 13.73 6.46
C PHE A 150 9.78 12.36 6.37
N ARG A 151 9.46 11.45 7.29
CA ARG A 151 9.94 10.06 7.23
C ARG A 151 8.94 9.20 6.44
N ALA A 152 9.37 8.62 5.32
CA ALA A 152 8.57 7.62 4.62
C ALA A 152 8.96 6.22 5.11
N TYR A 153 7.97 5.51 5.65
CA TYR A 153 8.16 4.12 6.07
C TYR A 153 8.31 3.22 4.84
N PRO A 154 9.43 2.48 4.68
CA PRO A 154 9.72 1.74 3.47
C PRO A 154 8.65 0.69 3.10
N LEU A 155 8.09 0.05 4.13
CA LEU A 155 6.99 -0.90 4.03
C LEU A 155 6.24 -0.97 5.35
N TYR A 156 4.91 -1.10 5.31
CA TYR A 156 4.12 -1.46 6.49
C TYR A 156 2.86 -2.23 6.11
N VAL A 157 2.31 -2.93 7.10
CA VAL A 157 0.93 -3.45 7.09
C VAL A 157 0.15 -2.69 8.14
N GLU A 158 -1.01 -2.18 7.78
CA GLU A 158 -1.90 -1.47 8.69
C GLU A 158 -3.28 -2.12 8.69
N LYS A 159 -3.85 -2.30 9.87
CA LYS A 159 -5.25 -2.66 10.12
C LYS A 159 -5.88 -1.54 10.93
N SER A 160 -7.02 -1.02 10.47
CA SER A 160 -7.78 -0.02 11.20
C SER A 160 -9.29 -0.25 11.09
N PHE A 161 -10.01 0.24 12.09
CA PHE A 161 -11.46 0.40 12.04
C PHE A 161 -11.81 1.87 12.13
N THR A 162 -12.69 2.34 11.23
CA THR A 162 -13.22 3.70 11.24
C THR A 162 -14.74 3.66 11.44
N PRO A 163 -15.28 4.16 12.55
CA PRO A 163 -16.72 4.20 12.78
C PRO A 163 -17.45 5.10 11.76
N PHE A 164 -18.70 4.78 11.44
CA PHE A 164 -19.52 5.57 10.51
C PHE A 164 -19.70 7.04 10.94
N PHE A 165 -19.78 7.31 12.24
CA PHE A 165 -19.90 8.66 12.79
C PHE A 165 -18.55 9.26 13.24
N GLY A 166 -17.43 8.74 12.72
CA GLY A 166 -16.09 9.22 13.04
C GLY A 166 -15.84 10.67 12.62
N ARG A 167 -14.96 11.37 13.36
CA ARG A 167 -14.58 12.78 13.08
C ARG A 167 -13.57 12.91 11.92
N THR A 168 -13.08 11.81 11.39
CA THR A 168 -11.94 11.77 10.46
C THR A 168 -12.41 11.99 9.03
N ARG A 169 -12.40 13.25 8.57
CA ARG A 169 -12.73 13.62 7.17
C ARG A 169 -11.85 12.83 6.20
N GLY A 170 -12.46 12.31 5.13
CA GLY A 170 -11.73 11.70 4.01
C GLY A 170 -11.37 10.22 4.19
N THR A 171 -11.86 9.56 5.25
CA THR A 171 -11.67 8.12 5.46
C THR A 171 -12.96 7.35 5.16
N THR A 172 -12.85 6.20 4.51
CA THR A 172 -13.98 5.30 4.27
C THR A 172 -14.32 4.59 5.59
N PRO A 173 -15.57 4.68 6.09
CA PRO A 173 -15.97 3.94 7.28
C PRO A 173 -15.87 2.43 7.09
N GLY A 174 -15.49 1.71 8.15
CA GLY A 174 -15.37 0.26 8.16
C GLY A 174 -13.99 -0.24 8.55
N TRP A 175 -13.79 -1.53 8.35
CA TRP A 175 -12.51 -2.21 8.50
C TRP A 175 -11.67 -2.09 7.25
N LYS A 176 -10.37 -1.85 7.43
CA LYS A 176 -9.40 -1.86 6.34
C LYS A 176 -8.12 -2.54 6.77
N VAL A 177 -7.57 -3.37 5.89
CA VAL A 177 -6.20 -3.90 6.01
C VAL A 177 -5.44 -3.55 4.74
N THR A 178 -4.33 -2.84 4.89
CA THR A 178 -3.52 -2.34 3.77
C THR A 178 -2.07 -2.76 3.95
N VAL A 179 -1.45 -3.24 2.88
CA VAL A 179 0.01 -3.32 2.76
C VAL A 179 0.47 -2.15 1.93
N GLN A 180 1.48 -1.41 2.37
CA GLN A 180 1.98 -0.27 1.60
C GLN A 180 3.50 -0.15 1.65
N ALA A 181 4.12 -0.12 0.46
CA ALA A 181 5.52 0.27 0.27
C ALA A 181 5.61 1.74 -0.14
N GLN A 182 6.66 2.44 0.30
CA GLN A 182 6.87 3.86 -0.01
C GLN A 182 8.31 4.17 -0.41
N LYS A 183 8.50 5.06 -1.38
CA LYS A 183 9.81 5.63 -1.71
C LYS A 183 9.73 7.14 -1.81
N GLN A 184 10.65 7.81 -1.13
CA GLN A 184 10.94 9.22 -1.35
C GLN A 184 11.97 9.37 -2.45
N VAL A 185 11.77 10.37 -3.30
CA VAL A 185 12.75 10.84 -4.27
C VAL A 185 12.83 12.35 -4.20
N GLU A 186 14.02 12.89 -4.42
CA GLU A 186 14.19 14.31 -4.70
C GLU A 186 13.27 14.69 -5.87
N GLY A 187 12.48 15.74 -5.67
CA GLY A 187 11.66 16.34 -6.69
C GLY A 187 12.57 16.95 -7.74
N THR A 188 12.33 16.61 -9.00
CA THR A 188 12.83 17.42 -10.10
C THR A 188 12.04 18.72 -10.04
N GLY A 189 12.62 19.78 -9.49
CA GLY A 189 12.03 21.11 -9.57
C GLY A 189 11.78 21.45 -11.04
N GLU A 190 10.52 21.39 -11.44
CA GLU A 190 10.01 21.95 -12.70
C GLU A 190 8.98 23.03 -12.38
#